data_AF-A0A3M0VW51-F1
#
_entry.id   AF-A0A3M0VW51-F1
#
_cell.length_a   1.000
_cell.length_b   1.000
_cell.length_c   1.000
_cell.angle_alpha   90.00
_cell.angle_beta   90.00
_cell.angle_gamma   90.00
#
_symmetry.space_group_name_H-M   'P 1'
#
loop_
_entity.id
_entity.type
_entity.pdbx_description
1 polymer ?
#
loop_
_entity_poly.entity_id
_entity_poly.type
_entity_poly.pdbx_seq_one_letter_code
_entity_poly.pdbx_strand_id
1 'polypeptide(L)'
;MLHTVYDINPARLNSIMPSLQQMEDDPAFLEYRERRFEQDDPPPPYSSCSTTRGPTPDPLPQIQNDIDLAELLRRPLSDHEIDVIRSTFRNYDPRRRYNDEVRQEKERIDRAWRRRDQNYVPLYRGPDLIGCPGQQREYIMIRHSIKKRWQRLGVWDPEWGVPTGALGGETPESRAIRRYLQKKAHGNGSLTLQALEADGTAEVAVDDDESLITSRPWFMWALEVAEEETRLWRNPERPETYIPARANVTARWKEKGWWKDSWSNNLPQDYDWRDLPGWKWKHESPSPEPPDPNDMEFTPVTQAAASADYASSSDTFEWPHNLFDGLGRRFISSCPKNQARPEGSWSSKLVFEDL
;
A
#
# COMPACT_ATOMS: atom_id res chain seq x y z
N MET A 1 7.40 -29.64 20.02
CA MET A 1 8.20 -28.59 20.67
C MET A 1 7.88 -28.64 22.15
N LEU A 2 8.87 -28.81 23.01
CA LEU A 2 8.67 -28.79 24.46
C LEU A 2 8.57 -27.32 24.88
N HIS A 3 7.38 -26.84 25.21
CA HIS A 3 7.23 -25.51 25.81
C HIS A 3 7.91 -25.54 27.18
N THR A 4 9.05 -24.89 27.27
CA THR A 4 9.77 -24.75 28.53
C THR A 4 9.01 -23.78 29.42
N VAL A 5 9.05 -23.98 30.75
CA VAL A 5 8.37 -23.16 31.77
C VAL A 5 8.71 -21.66 31.63
N TYR A 6 9.79 -21.32 30.93
CA TYR A 6 10.23 -19.96 30.65
C TYR A 6 9.34 -19.15 29.69
N ASP A 7 8.45 -19.79 28.92
CA ASP A 7 7.54 -19.08 27.99
C ASP A 7 6.24 -18.60 28.65
N ILE A 8 6.04 -18.85 29.96
CA ILE A 8 4.84 -18.42 30.66
C ILE A 8 4.93 -16.91 30.92
N ASN A 9 4.05 -16.16 30.26
CA ASN A 9 3.90 -14.72 30.48
C ASN A 9 3.78 -14.41 32.00
N PRO A 10 4.62 -13.50 32.56
CA PRO A 10 4.64 -13.18 33.98
C PRO A 10 3.29 -12.68 34.53
N ALA A 11 2.46 -12.03 33.70
CA ALA A 11 1.11 -11.64 34.10
C ALA A 11 0.20 -12.86 34.35
N ARG A 12 0.35 -13.90 33.52
CA ARG A 12 -0.39 -15.16 33.67
C ARG A 12 0.12 -15.93 34.89
N LEU A 13 1.43 -15.92 35.13
CA LEU A 13 2.02 -16.49 36.36
C LEU A 13 1.45 -15.80 37.61
N ASN A 14 1.40 -14.47 37.63
CA ASN A 14 0.84 -13.71 38.74
C ASN A 14 -0.66 -13.99 38.96
N SER A 15 -1.43 -14.29 37.90
CA SER A 15 -2.84 -14.66 38.04
C SER A 15 -3.09 -16.03 38.69
N ILE A 16 -2.14 -16.97 38.58
CA ILE A 16 -2.28 -18.33 39.13
C ILE A 16 -1.67 -18.47 40.52
N MET A 17 -0.77 -17.57 40.93
CA MET A 17 -0.09 -17.62 42.24
C MET A 17 -1.04 -17.68 43.44
N PRO A 18 -2.14 -16.89 43.52
CA PRO A 18 -3.05 -16.96 44.67
C PRO A 18 -3.76 -18.31 44.80
N SER A 19 -4.11 -18.94 43.67
CA SER A 19 -4.74 -20.27 43.67
C SER A 19 -3.75 -21.35 44.10
N LEU A 20 -2.49 -21.25 43.68
CA LEU A 20 -1.43 -22.17 44.13
C LEU A 20 -1.17 -22.01 45.63
N GLN A 21 -1.15 -20.77 46.13
CA GLN A 21 -1.01 -20.49 47.56
C GLN A 21 -2.19 -21.05 48.35
N GLN A 22 -3.42 -20.88 47.86
CA GLN A 22 -4.62 -21.42 48.51
C GLN A 22 -4.60 -22.97 48.57
N MET A 23 -4.05 -23.64 47.55
CA MET A 23 -3.87 -25.10 47.57
C MET A 23 -2.77 -25.55 48.52
N GLU A 24 -1.74 -24.73 48.74
CA GLU A 24 -0.68 -24.98 49.71
C GLU A 24 -1.16 -24.77 51.14
N ASP A 25 -1.99 -23.76 51.37
CA ASP A 25 -2.55 -23.44 52.68
C ASP A 25 -3.73 -24.34 53.08
N ASP A 26 -4.26 -25.18 52.17
CA ASP A 26 -5.35 -26.13 52.45
C ASP A 26 -4.80 -27.44 53.06
N PRO A 27 -4.99 -27.69 54.37
CA PRO A 27 -4.47 -28.88 55.02
C PRO A 27 -5.10 -30.17 54.48
N ALA A 28 -6.33 -30.12 53.95
CA ALA A 28 -6.98 -31.30 53.37
C ALA A 28 -6.31 -31.70 52.05
N PHE A 29 -5.81 -30.73 51.28
CA PHE A 29 -5.08 -30.98 50.05
C PHE A 29 -3.70 -31.59 50.32
N LEU A 30 -2.99 -31.09 51.33
CA LEU A 30 -1.71 -31.64 51.77
C LEU A 30 -1.85 -33.09 52.28
N GLU A 31 -2.84 -33.36 53.13
CA GLU A 31 -3.10 -34.71 53.66
C GLU A 31 -3.45 -35.71 52.55
N TYR A 32 -4.23 -35.27 51.54
CA TYR A 32 -4.52 -36.09 50.36
C TYR A 32 -3.26 -36.39 49.53
N ARG A 33 -2.38 -35.40 49.37
CA ARG A 33 -1.13 -35.56 48.63
C ARG A 33 -0.18 -36.52 49.33
N GLU A 34 -0.01 -36.39 50.65
CA GLU A 34 0.85 -37.29 51.43
C GLU A 34 0.33 -38.74 51.40
N ARG A 35 -0.98 -38.96 51.58
CA ARG A 35 -1.57 -40.32 51.47
C ARG A 35 -1.35 -40.95 50.10
N ARG A 36 -1.35 -40.16 49.02
CA ARG A 36 -1.19 -40.71 47.66
C ARG A 36 0.23 -41.23 47.39
N PHE A 37 1.25 -40.66 48.04
CA PHE A 37 2.65 -40.97 47.75
C PHE A 37 3.36 -41.77 48.83
N GLU A 38 2.92 -41.72 50.08
CA GLU A 38 3.53 -42.49 51.18
C GLU A 38 2.79 -43.79 51.52
N GLN A 39 1.58 -43.99 51.01
CA GLN A 39 0.82 -45.20 51.30
C GLN A 39 1.18 -46.31 50.29
N ASP A 40 1.95 -47.32 50.73
CA ASP A 40 2.28 -48.54 49.98
C ASP A 40 1.06 -49.45 49.71
N ASP A 41 -0.11 -49.07 50.22
CA ASP A 41 -1.34 -49.79 49.89
C ASP A 41 -1.72 -49.52 48.43
N PRO A 42 -1.92 -50.57 47.61
CA PRO A 42 -2.37 -50.40 46.24
C PRO A 42 -3.68 -49.59 46.23
N PRO A 43 -3.86 -48.65 45.28
CA PRO A 43 -5.04 -47.81 45.25
C PRO A 43 -6.28 -48.70 45.31
N PRO A 44 -7.26 -48.39 46.19
CA PRO A 44 -8.45 -49.21 46.33
C PRO A 44 -9.09 -49.37 44.95
N PRO A 45 -9.55 -50.59 44.59
CA PRO A 45 -10.14 -50.83 43.29
C PRO A 45 -11.25 -49.80 43.08
N TYR A 46 -11.10 -48.98 42.03
CA TYR A 46 -11.94 -47.83 41.72
C TYR A 46 -13.41 -48.15 42.01
N SER A 47 -13.88 -47.78 43.20
CA SER A 47 -15.28 -47.83 43.54
C SER A 47 -15.88 -46.57 42.99
N SER A 48 -16.71 -46.71 41.97
CA SER A 48 -17.56 -45.68 41.38
C SER A 48 -18.52 -45.15 42.47
N CYS A 49 -17.97 -44.36 43.38
CA CYS A 49 -18.73 -43.74 44.45
C CYS A 49 -19.59 -42.65 43.82
N SER A 50 -20.90 -42.87 43.87
CA SER A 50 -21.97 -41.93 43.56
C SER A 50 -21.74 -40.64 44.33
N THR A 51 -20.97 -39.73 43.72
CA THR A 51 -20.68 -38.42 44.27
C THR A 51 -21.99 -37.64 44.31
N THR A 52 -22.51 -37.42 45.52
CA THR A 52 -23.60 -36.48 45.78
C THR A 52 -23.23 -35.15 45.14
N ARG A 53 -23.96 -34.82 44.07
CA ARG A 53 -23.77 -33.68 43.20
C ARG A 53 -23.91 -32.39 44.02
N GLY A 54 -22.79 -31.85 44.49
CA GLY A 54 -22.71 -30.46 44.93
C GLY A 54 -23.13 -29.53 43.78
N PRO A 55 -23.50 -28.26 44.07
CA PRO A 55 -23.84 -27.29 43.04
C PRO A 55 -22.75 -27.29 41.97
N THR A 56 -23.12 -27.68 40.76
CA THR A 56 -22.24 -27.78 39.60
C THR A 56 -21.43 -26.47 39.55
N PRO A 57 -20.10 -26.50 39.70
CA PRO A 57 -19.26 -25.33 39.50
C PRO A 57 -19.63 -24.72 38.15
N ASP A 58 -19.78 -23.40 38.09
CA ASP A 58 -20.10 -22.71 36.85
C ASP A 58 -19.23 -23.29 35.72
N PRO A 59 -19.84 -23.66 34.58
CA PRO A 59 -19.12 -24.30 33.50
C PRO A 59 -17.89 -23.46 33.18
N LEU A 60 -16.71 -24.07 33.33
CA LEU A 60 -15.42 -23.45 33.06
C LEU A 60 -15.53 -22.70 31.72
N PRO A 61 -15.01 -21.46 31.63
CA PRO A 61 -15.12 -20.65 30.42
C PRO A 61 -14.67 -21.50 29.24
N GLN A 62 -15.59 -21.64 28.29
CA GLN A 62 -15.47 -22.46 27.09
C GLN A 62 -14.04 -22.36 26.55
N ILE A 63 -13.30 -23.47 26.65
CA ILE A 63 -11.92 -23.56 26.20
C ILE A 63 -11.93 -23.17 24.72
N GLN A 64 -11.07 -22.21 24.35
CA GLN A 64 -10.91 -21.53 23.05
C GLN A 64 -10.85 -22.42 21.78
N ASN A 65 -10.92 -23.74 21.92
CA ASN A 65 -10.68 -24.71 20.86
C ASN A 65 -11.90 -24.95 19.94
N ASP A 66 -13.06 -24.35 20.23
CA ASP A 66 -14.28 -24.51 19.42
C ASP A 66 -14.82 -23.18 18.88
N ILE A 67 -13.92 -22.20 18.70
CA ILE A 67 -14.26 -20.98 17.97
C ILE A 67 -14.39 -21.36 16.49
N ASP A 68 -15.62 -21.38 15.98
CA ASP A 68 -15.87 -21.51 14.54
C ASP A 68 -15.15 -20.37 13.80
N LEU A 69 -14.03 -20.70 13.18
CA LEU A 69 -13.20 -19.76 12.44
C LEU A 69 -13.99 -19.11 11.30
N ALA A 70 -14.95 -19.82 10.70
CA ALA A 70 -15.79 -19.26 9.65
C ALA A 70 -16.69 -18.15 10.21
N GLU A 71 -17.25 -18.37 11.40
CA GLU A 71 -18.07 -17.37 12.09
C GLU A 71 -17.24 -16.17 12.55
N LEU A 72 -16.03 -16.42 13.06
CA LEU A 72 -15.07 -15.39 13.41
C LEU A 72 -14.72 -14.50 12.21
N LEU A 73 -14.56 -15.06 11.00
CA LEU A 73 -14.28 -14.30 9.78
C LEU A 73 -15.52 -13.53 9.26
N ARG A 74 -16.74 -14.02 9.53
CA ARG A 74 -17.99 -13.35 9.15
C ARG A 74 -18.36 -12.17 10.03
N ARG A 75 -17.90 -12.15 11.29
CA ARG A 75 -18.19 -11.06 12.23
C ARG A 75 -17.81 -9.70 11.62
N PRO A 76 -18.64 -8.65 11.76
CA PRO A 76 -18.29 -7.30 11.33
C PRO A 76 -16.96 -6.85 11.93
N LEU A 77 -16.29 -5.92 11.25
CA LEU A 77 -15.05 -5.32 11.75
C LEU A 77 -15.34 -4.50 13.01
N SER A 78 -14.51 -4.65 14.02
CA SER A 78 -14.50 -3.81 15.22
C SER A 78 -13.83 -2.46 14.93
N ASP A 79 -14.08 -1.45 15.77
CA ASP A 79 -13.48 -0.12 15.62
C ASP A 79 -11.95 -0.17 15.64
N HIS A 80 -11.36 -1.04 16.47
CA HIS A 80 -9.91 -1.25 16.50
C HIS A 80 -9.39 -1.79 15.17
N GLU A 81 -10.09 -2.77 14.56
CA GLU A 81 -9.74 -3.32 13.25
C GLU A 81 -9.88 -2.28 12.14
N ILE A 82 -10.88 -1.42 12.22
CA ILE A 82 -11.03 -0.28 11.31
C ILE A 82 -9.82 0.66 11.41
N ASP A 83 -9.33 0.92 12.62
CA ASP A 83 -8.13 1.73 12.83
C ASP A 83 -6.84 1.03 12.36
N VAL A 84 -6.75 -0.30 12.49
CA VAL A 84 -5.68 -1.10 11.87
C VAL A 84 -5.72 -0.97 10.36
N ILE A 85 -6.89 -1.12 9.72
CA ILE A 85 -7.06 -0.93 8.28
C ILE A 85 -6.61 0.47 7.87
N ARG A 86 -7.02 1.51 8.59
CA ARG A 86 -6.58 2.90 8.33
C ARG A 86 -5.07 3.03 8.40
N SER A 87 -4.44 2.44 9.42
CA SER A 87 -2.98 2.46 9.59
C SER A 87 -2.27 1.74 8.44
N THR A 88 -2.74 0.55 8.06
CA THR A 88 -2.22 -0.21 6.91
C THR A 88 -2.42 0.58 5.61
N PHE A 89 -3.56 1.27 5.46
CA PHE A 89 -3.85 2.12 4.31
C PHE A 89 -2.99 3.38 4.20
N ARG A 90 -2.31 3.82 5.28
CA ARG A 90 -1.31 4.88 5.16
C ARG A 90 -0.18 4.48 4.21
N ASN A 91 0.08 3.19 4.05
CA ASN A 91 1.04 2.67 3.06
C ASN A 91 0.52 2.72 1.62
N TYR A 92 -0.79 2.96 1.45
CA TYR A 92 -1.50 3.20 0.19
C TYR A 92 -1.71 4.71 -0.04
N ASP A 93 -0.74 5.51 0.39
CA ASP A 93 -0.65 6.95 0.11
C ASP A 93 -0.77 7.20 -1.41
N PRO A 94 -1.72 8.04 -1.87
CA PRO A 94 -1.82 8.42 -3.28
C PRO A 94 -0.51 8.97 -3.82
N ARG A 95 0.33 9.58 -2.97
CA ARG A 95 1.68 10.00 -3.36
C ARG A 95 2.55 8.81 -3.75
N ARG A 96 2.51 7.71 -3.00
CA ARG A 96 3.25 6.48 -3.34
C ARG A 96 2.73 5.92 -4.66
N ARG A 97 1.42 5.93 -4.87
CA ARG A 97 0.82 5.49 -6.13
C ARG A 97 1.14 6.41 -7.31
N TYR A 98 1.15 7.73 -7.10
CA TYR A 98 1.63 8.71 -8.08
C TYR A 98 3.11 8.49 -8.40
N ASN A 99 3.94 8.18 -7.41
CA ASN A 99 5.35 7.84 -7.64
C ASN A 99 5.51 6.56 -8.46
N ASP A 100 4.64 5.56 -8.28
CA ASP A 100 4.62 4.38 -9.15
C ASP A 100 4.26 4.75 -10.59
N GLU A 101 3.31 5.66 -10.80
CA GLU A 101 2.99 6.21 -12.13
C GLU A 101 4.18 6.96 -12.74
N VAL A 102 4.84 7.80 -11.95
CA VAL A 102 6.06 8.52 -12.36
C VAL A 102 7.13 7.52 -12.81
N ARG A 103 7.32 6.43 -12.05
CA ARG A 103 8.27 5.37 -12.42
C ARG A 103 7.86 4.67 -13.71
N GLN A 104 6.61 4.24 -13.85
CA GLN A 104 6.14 3.55 -15.06
C GLN A 104 6.25 4.44 -16.31
N GLU A 105 5.88 5.72 -16.17
CA GLU A 105 5.95 6.69 -17.25
C GLU A 105 7.41 7.01 -17.62
N LYS A 106 8.29 7.09 -16.62
CA LYS A 106 9.73 7.19 -16.83
C LYS A 106 10.25 6.00 -17.63
N GLU A 107 9.96 4.78 -17.19
CA GLU A 107 10.38 3.55 -17.87
C GLU A 107 9.87 3.49 -19.32
N ARG A 108 8.64 3.98 -19.56
CA ARG A 108 8.05 4.09 -20.90
C ARG A 108 8.85 5.06 -21.77
N ILE A 109 9.15 6.25 -21.26
CA ILE A 109 9.93 7.28 -21.97
C ILE A 109 11.35 6.78 -22.22
N ASP A 110 12.01 6.23 -21.20
CA ASP A 110 13.34 5.60 -21.29
C ASP A 110 13.37 4.51 -22.37
N ARG A 111 12.37 3.62 -22.38
CA ARG A 111 12.27 2.54 -23.37
C ARG A 111 12.08 3.10 -24.77
N ALA A 112 11.22 4.11 -24.96
CA ALA A 112 11.04 4.78 -26.24
C ALA A 112 12.32 5.49 -26.69
N TRP A 113 12.98 6.21 -25.79
CA TRP A 113 14.24 6.92 -26.04
C TRP A 113 15.39 5.98 -26.41
N ARG A 114 15.43 4.76 -25.86
CA ARG A 114 16.44 3.73 -26.18
C ARG A 114 16.16 2.97 -27.47
N ARG A 115 14.95 3.06 -28.04
CA ARG A 115 14.65 2.37 -29.31
C ARG A 115 15.53 2.94 -30.43
N ARG A 116 16.02 2.03 -31.26
CA ARG A 116 16.84 2.32 -32.44
C ARG A 116 16.24 1.59 -33.64
N ASP A 117 16.36 2.17 -34.83
CA ASP A 117 16.05 1.47 -36.06
C ASP A 117 17.16 0.46 -36.44
N GLN A 118 17.01 -0.19 -37.59
CA GLN A 118 18.01 -1.15 -38.11
C GLN A 118 19.38 -0.50 -38.37
N ASN A 119 19.42 0.82 -38.56
CA ASN A 119 20.63 1.60 -38.81
C ASN A 119 21.19 2.25 -37.53
N TYR A 120 20.70 1.85 -36.36
CA TYR A 120 21.08 2.41 -35.07
C TYR A 120 20.73 3.90 -34.88
N VAL A 121 19.79 4.43 -35.66
CA VAL A 121 19.26 5.79 -35.52
C VAL A 121 18.19 5.80 -34.42
N PRO A 122 18.24 6.73 -33.44
CA PRO A 122 17.18 6.90 -32.45
C PRO A 122 15.81 7.08 -33.10
N LEU A 123 14.86 6.22 -32.73
CA LEU A 123 13.47 6.32 -33.19
C LEU A 123 12.69 7.43 -32.47
N TYR A 124 13.14 7.80 -31.27
CA TYR A 124 12.59 8.91 -30.51
C TYR A 124 13.05 10.24 -31.11
N ARG A 125 12.10 11.06 -31.55
CA ARG A 125 12.33 12.40 -32.13
C ARG A 125 12.07 13.55 -31.15
N GLY A 126 11.79 13.23 -29.89
CA GLY A 126 11.51 14.22 -28.86
C GLY A 126 12.76 14.98 -28.39
N PRO A 127 12.61 15.85 -27.38
CA PRO A 127 13.69 16.67 -26.86
C PRO A 127 14.86 15.84 -26.33
N ASP A 128 16.06 16.41 -26.37
CA ASP A 128 17.23 15.80 -25.73
C ASP A 128 16.98 15.61 -24.22
N LEU A 129 17.23 14.39 -23.74
CA LEU A 129 17.06 13.96 -22.35
C LEU A 129 18.41 13.79 -21.63
N ILE A 130 19.51 14.19 -22.26
CA ILE A 130 20.86 14.11 -21.69
C ILE A 130 21.12 15.28 -20.71
N GLY A 131 21.78 14.97 -19.59
CA GLY A 131 22.23 15.95 -18.59
C GLY A 131 21.10 16.51 -17.72
N CYS A 132 21.43 17.53 -16.92
CA CYS A 132 20.46 18.17 -16.01
C CYS A 132 19.24 18.78 -16.74
N PRO A 133 19.40 19.50 -17.87
CA PRO A 133 18.25 20.01 -18.62
C PRO A 133 17.36 18.88 -19.17
N GLY A 134 17.98 17.78 -19.60
CA GLY A 134 17.26 16.61 -20.10
C GLY A 134 16.41 15.92 -19.03
N GLN A 135 16.95 15.75 -17.81
CA GLN A 135 16.20 15.22 -16.66
C GLN A 135 15.00 16.08 -16.30
N GLN A 136 15.11 17.41 -16.37
CA GLN A 136 13.99 18.31 -16.15
C GLN A 136 12.90 18.12 -17.21
N ARG A 137 13.28 18.00 -18.48
CA ARG A 137 12.33 17.74 -19.58
C ARG A 137 11.65 16.40 -19.43
N GLU A 138 12.39 15.36 -19.05
CA GLU A 138 11.84 14.03 -18.74
C GLU A 138 10.78 14.13 -17.62
N TYR A 139 11.08 14.85 -16.54
CA TYR A 139 10.13 15.01 -15.44
C TYR A 139 8.86 15.77 -15.86
N ILE A 140 9.01 16.84 -16.65
CA ILE A 140 7.87 17.59 -17.21
C ILE A 140 7.02 16.68 -18.11
N MET A 141 7.66 15.89 -18.97
CA MET A 141 7.00 14.90 -19.83
C MET A 141 6.20 13.90 -19.00
N ILE A 142 6.82 13.30 -17.99
CA ILE A 142 6.18 12.33 -17.09
C ILE A 142 4.93 12.94 -16.44
N ARG A 143 5.11 14.09 -15.82
CA ARG A 143 4.04 14.77 -15.09
C ARG A 143 2.89 15.18 -16.03
N HIS A 144 3.20 15.66 -17.21
CA HIS A 144 2.20 16.03 -18.21
C HIS A 144 1.40 14.83 -18.71
N SER A 145 2.07 13.71 -19.00
CA SER A 145 1.44 12.46 -19.40
C SER A 145 0.50 11.93 -18.31
N ILE A 146 0.96 11.90 -17.06
CA ILE A 146 0.14 11.46 -15.91
C ILE A 146 -1.05 12.39 -15.74
N LYS A 147 -0.84 13.71 -15.74
CA LYS A 147 -1.92 14.70 -15.63
C LYS A 147 -2.96 14.51 -16.73
N LYS A 148 -2.55 14.45 -18.01
CA LYS A 148 -3.49 14.22 -19.13
C LYS A 148 -4.26 12.91 -18.96
N ARG A 149 -3.59 11.85 -18.53
CA ARG A 149 -4.21 10.54 -18.28
C ARG A 149 -5.23 10.64 -17.15
N TRP A 150 -4.88 11.27 -16.03
CA TRP A 150 -5.77 11.44 -14.88
C TRP A 150 -6.93 12.40 -15.16
N GLN A 151 -6.73 13.47 -15.93
CA GLN A 151 -7.79 14.36 -16.40
C GLN A 151 -8.80 13.63 -17.28
N ARG A 152 -8.32 12.83 -18.25
CA ARG A 152 -9.20 12.00 -19.08
C ARG A 152 -9.93 10.92 -18.28
N LEU A 153 -9.36 10.51 -17.15
CA LEU A 153 -9.99 9.57 -16.23
C LEU A 153 -11.05 10.24 -15.34
N GLY A 154 -11.08 11.58 -15.27
CA GLY A 154 -11.82 12.28 -14.21
C GLY A 154 -11.27 11.95 -12.82
N VAL A 155 -9.98 11.60 -12.70
CA VAL A 155 -9.31 11.44 -11.39
C VAL A 155 -8.57 12.71 -11.01
N TRP A 156 -8.19 13.52 -12.01
CA TRP A 156 -7.48 14.76 -11.76
C TRP A 156 -8.44 15.85 -11.31
N ASP A 157 -8.35 16.20 -10.04
CA ASP A 157 -8.91 17.43 -9.51
C ASP A 157 -7.93 18.60 -9.78
N PRO A 158 -8.38 19.69 -10.44
CA PRO A 158 -7.59 20.91 -10.60
C PRO A 158 -7.05 21.48 -9.28
N GLU A 159 -7.78 21.31 -8.17
CA GLU A 159 -7.48 21.86 -6.85
C GLU A 159 -6.39 21.09 -6.11
N TRP A 160 -6.15 19.81 -6.43
CA TRP A 160 -5.06 19.03 -5.81
C TRP A 160 -3.68 19.64 -6.09
N GLY A 161 -3.57 20.49 -7.10
CA GLY A 161 -2.31 21.12 -7.49
C GLY A 161 -1.23 20.07 -7.77
N VAL A 162 0.03 20.50 -7.72
CA VAL A 162 1.14 19.55 -7.53
C VAL A 162 1.15 19.29 -6.04
N PRO A 163 1.21 18.05 -5.55
CA PRO A 163 1.33 17.77 -4.12
C PRO A 163 2.58 18.49 -3.57
N THR A 164 2.35 19.70 -3.04
CA THR A 164 3.34 20.58 -2.41
C THR A 164 3.04 20.40 -0.93
N GLY A 165 3.50 19.26 -0.41
CA GLY A 165 3.02 18.73 0.85
C GLY A 165 3.22 19.69 2.02
N ALA A 166 2.14 20.01 2.73
CA ALA A 166 2.12 20.38 4.16
C ALA A 166 0.71 20.80 4.64
N LEU A 167 -0.35 20.04 4.34
CA LEU A 167 -1.67 20.33 4.92
C LEU A 167 -2.08 19.19 5.86
N GLY A 168 -1.97 19.45 7.17
CA GLY A 168 -2.26 18.51 8.27
C GLY A 168 -3.75 18.20 8.49
N GLY A 169 -4.54 18.12 7.43
CA GLY A 169 -5.94 17.69 7.48
C GLY A 169 -6.08 16.16 7.41
N GLU A 170 -7.27 15.64 7.81
CA GLU A 170 -7.67 14.27 7.46
C GLU A 170 -7.55 14.14 5.94
N THR A 171 -6.68 13.22 5.50
CA THR A 171 -6.44 13.04 4.08
C THR A 171 -7.73 12.55 3.39
N PRO A 172 -7.96 12.90 2.12
CA PRO A 172 -9.15 12.45 1.38
C PRO A 172 -9.36 10.93 1.48
N GLU A 173 -8.27 10.15 1.50
CA GLU A 173 -8.31 8.69 1.62
C GLU A 173 -8.79 8.25 3.00
N SER A 174 -8.28 8.87 4.07
CA SER A 174 -8.69 8.55 5.44
C SER A 174 -10.20 8.78 5.62
N ARG A 175 -10.70 9.89 5.06
CA ARG A 175 -12.12 10.23 5.06
C ARG A 175 -12.95 9.23 4.26
N ALA A 176 -12.45 8.82 3.10
CA ALA A 176 -13.20 7.94 2.22
C ALA A 176 -13.20 6.47 2.68
N ILE A 177 -12.11 5.99 3.29
CA ILE A 177 -12.07 4.71 4.02
C ILE A 177 -13.11 4.72 5.15
N ARG A 178 -13.14 5.81 5.94
CA ARG A 178 -14.13 5.98 7.01
C ARG A 178 -15.56 5.90 6.48
N ARG A 179 -15.88 6.61 5.40
CA ARG A 179 -17.22 6.58 4.78
C ARG A 179 -17.57 5.19 4.24
N TYR A 180 -16.65 4.51 3.56
CA TYR A 180 -16.87 3.15 3.03
C TYR A 180 -17.19 2.17 4.17
N LEU A 181 -16.38 2.16 5.22
CA LEU A 181 -16.55 1.27 6.35
C LEU A 181 -17.84 1.57 7.13
N GLN A 182 -18.19 2.85 7.29
CA GLN A 182 -19.48 3.26 7.88
C GLN A 182 -20.67 2.76 7.04
N LYS A 183 -20.63 2.95 5.72
CA LYS A 183 -21.70 2.49 4.81
C LYS A 183 -21.90 0.98 4.88
N LYS A 184 -20.80 0.22 4.98
CA LYS A 184 -20.83 -1.24 5.09
C LYS A 184 -21.36 -1.73 6.45
N ALA A 185 -21.01 -1.05 7.55
CA ALA A 185 -21.47 -1.37 8.90
C ALA A 185 -23.00 -1.19 9.07
N HIS A 186 -23.60 -0.24 8.35
CA HIS A 186 -25.04 0.03 8.42
C HIS A 186 -25.92 -0.98 7.66
N GLY A 187 -25.35 -2.06 7.11
CA GLY A 187 -26.14 -3.17 6.56
C GLY A 187 -26.96 -2.82 5.32
N ASN A 188 -26.74 -1.65 4.70
CA ASN A 188 -27.34 -1.31 3.41
C ASN A 188 -26.68 -2.20 2.35
N GLY A 189 -27.33 -3.34 2.12
CA GLY A 189 -26.82 -4.49 1.39
C GLY A 189 -26.30 -4.14 0.01
N SER A 190 -25.17 -4.75 -0.33
CA SER A 190 -24.49 -4.70 -1.63
C SER A 190 -24.24 -3.27 -2.15
N LEU A 191 -22.98 -2.91 -2.38
CA LEU A 191 -22.66 -1.89 -3.38
C LEU A 191 -23.07 -2.45 -4.75
N THR A 192 -24.38 -2.59 -4.99
CA THR A 192 -24.91 -2.49 -6.33
C THR A 192 -24.49 -1.09 -6.73
N LEU A 193 -23.44 -0.99 -7.54
CA LEU A 193 -23.16 0.18 -8.36
C LEU A 193 -24.45 0.41 -9.14
N GLN A 194 -25.39 1.15 -8.54
CA GLN A 194 -26.56 1.61 -9.25
C GLN A 194 -25.98 2.45 -10.37
N ALA A 195 -26.17 1.97 -11.59
CA ALA A 195 -26.12 2.82 -12.76
C ALA A 195 -26.93 4.06 -12.37
N LEU A 196 -26.27 5.22 -12.42
CA LEU A 196 -26.78 6.51 -12.05
C LEU A 196 -27.99 6.83 -12.94
N GLU A 197 -29.18 6.35 -12.57
CA GLU A 197 -30.43 6.74 -13.21
C GLU A 197 -30.99 7.95 -12.48
N ALA A 198 -31.18 9.00 -13.27
CA ALA A 198 -31.55 10.33 -12.85
C ALA A 198 -32.99 10.35 -12.32
N ASP A 199 -33.17 10.39 -11.02
CA ASP A 199 -34.41 10.91 -10.44
C ASP A 199 -34.09 11.87 -9.29
N GLY A 200 -34.52 13.12 -9.49
CA GLY A 200 -34.07 14.26 -8.72
C GLY A 200 -34.76 14.33 -7.36
N THR A 201 -34.01 14.20 -6.27
CA THR A 201 -34.49 14.64 -4.96
C THR A 201 -33.33 15.10 -4.08
N ALA A 202 -33.41 16.39 -3.68
CA ALA A 202 -32.61 17.08 -2.66
C ALA A 202 -31.09 16.82 -2.68
N GLU A 203 -30.40 17.65 -3.47
CA GLU A 203 -28.95 17.89 -3.48
C GLU A 203 -28.47 18.33 -2.08
N VAL A 204 -28.11 17.37 -1.23
CA VAL A 204 -26.95 17.60 -0.36
C VAL A 204 -25.78 17.63 -1.33
N ALA A 205 -25.07 18.75 -1.41
CA ALA A 205 -23.83 18.86 -2.19
C ALA A 205 -22.82 17.85 -1.61
N VAL A 206 -22.93 16.61 -2.07
CA VAL A 206 -21.91 15.61 -1.89
C VAL A 206 -20.76 16.11 -2.73
N ASP A 207 -19.64 16.32 -2.07
CA ASP A 207 -18.37 16.67 -2.68
C ASP A 207 -18.03 15.58 -3.72
N ASP A 208 -18.43 15.81 -4.98
CA ASP A 208 -18.39 14.83 -6.08
C ASP A 208 -16.96 14.36 -6.35
N ASP A 209 -15.97 15.14 -5.91
CA ASP A 209 -14.55 14.92 -6.16
C ASP A 209 -13.97 13.75 -5.36
N GLU A 210 -14.52 13.43 -4.18
CA GLU A 210 -14.07 12.28 -3.37
C GLU A 210 -14.56 10.94 -3.92
N SER A 211 -15.62 10.96 -4.73
CA SER A 211 -16.19 9.76 -5.36
C SER A 211 -15.23 9.15 -6.38
N LEU A 212 -14.32 9.96 -6.93
CA LEU A 212 -13.55 9.60 -8.11
C LEU A 212 -12.31 8.77 -7.81
N ILE A 213 -11.66 8.90 -6.65
CA ILE A 213 -10.59 7.98 -6.21
C ILE A 213 -11.20 6.69 -5.66
N THR A 214 -12.23 6.83 -4.83
CA THR A 214 -12.80 5.69 -4.11
C THR A 214 -13.62 4.76 -5.00
N SER A 215 -14.08 5.25 -6.14
CA SER A 215 -14.66 4.41 -7.18
C SER A 215 -13.63 3.62 -7.98
N ARG A 216 -12.31 3.86 -7.85
CA ARG A 216 -11.33 3.20 -8.73
C ARG A 216 -11.10 1.74 -8.33
N PRO A 217 -10.90 0.84 -9.32
CA PRO A 217 -10.71 -0.58 -9.05
C PRO A 217 -9.51 -0.85 -8.13
N TRP A 218 -8.38 -0.17 -8.33
CA TRP A 218 -7.19 -0.38 -7.49
C TRP A 218 -7.45 -0.02 -6.02
N PHE A 219 -8.20 1.07 -5.76
CA PHE A 219 -8.50 1.54 -4.41
C PHE A 219 -9.48 0.59 -3.73
N MET A 220 -10.57 0.25 -4.42
CA MET A 220 -11.56 -0.71 -3.94
C MET A 220 -10.95 -2.08 -3.65
N TRP A 221 -10.11 -2.59 -4.55
CA TRP A 221 -9.41 -3.85 -4.33
C TRP A 221 -8.45 -3.77 -3.16
N ALA A 222 -7.64 -2.71 -3.06
CA ALA A 222 -6.72 -2.52 -1.93
C ALA A 222 -7.48 -2.48 -0.60
N LEU A 223 -8.66 -1.86 -0.59
CA LEU A 223 -9.53 -1.76 0.59
C LEU A 223 -10.10 -3.12 0.97
N GLU A 224 -10.56 -3.89 -0.01
CA GLU A 224 -10.98 -5.28 0.21
C GLU A 224 -9.83 -6.18 0.67
N VAL A 225 -8.59 -5.95 0.20
CA VAL A 225 -7.38 -6.67 0.65
C VAL A 225 -7.06 -6.34 2.09
N ALA A 226 -7.04 -5.06 2.47
CA ALA A 226 -6.77 -4.66 3.86
C ALA A 226 -7.84 -5.20 4.82
N GLU A 227 -9.12 -5.20 4.40
CA GLU A 227 -10.21 -5.81 5.15
C GLU A 227 -10.02 -7.33 5.31
N GLU A 228 -9.69 -8.04 4.23
CA GLU A 228 -9.46 -9.48 4.24
C GLU A 228 -8.23 -9.84 5.10
N GLU A 229 -7.15 -9.08 4.98
CA GLU A 229 -5.94 -9.23 5.80
C GLU A 229 -6.27 -9.08 7.29
N THR A 230 -7.03 -8.05 7.64
CA THR A 230 -7.45 -7.79 9.03
C THR A 230 -8.34 -8.92 9.57
N ARG A 231 -9.20 -9.50 8.74
CA ARG A 231 -9.96 -10.71 9.13
C ARG A 231 -9.05 -11.91 9.36
N LEU A 232 -8.06 -12.13 8.49
CA LEU A 232 -7.13 -13.24 8.62
C LEU A 232 -6.24 -13.11 9.87
N TRP A 233 -5.93 -11.89 10.31
CA TRP A 233 -5.24 -11.61 11.58
C TRP A 233 -5.99 -12.09 12.82
N ARG A 234 -7.31 -12.33 12.74
CA ARG A 234 -8.07 -12.93 13.84
C ARG A 234 -7.64 -14.37 14.13
N ASN A 235 -6.98 -15.04 13.18
CA ASN A 235 -6.39 -16.36 13.40
C ASN A 235 -4.92 -16.23 13.85
N PRO A 236 -4.59 -16.49 15.13
CA PRO A 236 -3.24 -16.36 15.64
C PRO A 236 -2.25 -17.38 15.05
N GLU A 237 -2.73 -18.46 14.43
CA GLU A 237 -1.87 -19.50 13.85
C GLU A 237 -1.28 -19.11 12.49
N ARG A 238 -1.69 -17.99 11.91
CA ARG A 238 -1.27 -17.55 10.58
C ARG A 238 -0.53 -16.21 10.65
N PRO A 239 0.81 -16.21 10.78
CA PRO A 239 1.59 -14.98 10.85
C PRO A 239 1.65 -14.21 9.52
N GLU A 240 1.44 -14.89 8.39
CA GLU A 240 1.45 -14.28 7.05
C GLU A 240 0.04 -14.18 6.47
N THR A 241 -0.59 -13.02 6.63
CA THR A 241 -2.00 -12.80 6.25
C THR A 241 -2.16 -12.04 4.93
N TYR A 242 -1.18 -11.22 4.54
CA TYR A 242 -1.25 -10.36 3.35
C TYR A 242 -1.33 -11.13 2.02
N ILE A 243 -0.45 -12.12 1.80
CA ILE A 243 -0.43 -12.89 0.54
C ILE A 243 -1.74 -13.67 0.37
N PRO A 244 -2.24 -14.42 1.38
CA PRO A 244 -3.55 -15.08 1.28
C PRO A 244 -4.71 -14.09 1.08
N ALA A 245 -4.69 -12.93 1.77
CA ALA A 245 -5.73 -11.91 1.60
C ALA A 245 -5.86 -11.45 0.15
N ARG A 246 -4.73 -11.18 -0.50
CA ARG A 246 -4.68 -10.80 -1.91
C ARG A 246 -5.19 -11.89 -2.84
N ALA A 247 -4.77 -13.13 -2.60
CA ALA A 247 -5.21 -14.27 -3.41
C ALA A 247 -6.74 -14.44 -3.31
N ASN A 248 -7.29 -14.36 -2.10
CA ASN A 248 -8.73 -14.45 -1.85
C ASN A 248 -9.52 -13.34 -2.55
N VAL A 249 -9.11 -12.07 -2.37
CA VAL A 249 -9.78 -10.93 -3.01
C VAL A 249 -9.68 -11.02 -4.53
N THR A 250 -8.51 -11.35 -5.06
CA THR A 250 -8.30 -11.49 -6.51
C THR A 250 -9.16 -12.61 -7.09
N ALA A 251 -9.28 -13.74 -6.40
CA ALA A 251 -10.17 -14.83 -6.80
C ALA A 251 -11.64 -14.37 -6.84
N ARG A 252 -12.11 -13.65 -5.81
CA ARG A 252 -13.48 -13.07 -5.78
C ARG A 252 -13.70 -12.08 -6.92
N TRP A 253 -12.70 -11.26 -7.24
CA TRP A 253 -12.77 -10.30 -8.34
C TRP A 253 -12.79 -10.97 -9.72
N LYS A 254 -12.08 -12.09 -9.89
CA LYS A 254 -12.12 -12.93 -11.09
C LYS A 254 -13.50 -13.58 -11.26
N GLU A 255 -14.05 -14.15 -10.19
CA GLU A 255 -15.39 -14.75 -10.18
C GLU A 255 -16.48 -13.73 -10.57
N LYS A 256 -16.40 -12.50 -10.05
CA LYS A 256 -17.31 -11.40 -10.42
C LYS A 256 -17.10 -10.85 -11.84
N GLY A 257 -16.04 -11.26 -12.54
CA GLY A 257 -15.66 -10.71 -13.84
C GLY A 257 -15.15 -9.27 -13.80
N TRP A 258 -14.81 -8.76 -12.61
CA TRP A 258 -14.24 -7.41 -12.42
C TRP A 258 -12.74 -7.37 -12.71
N TRP A 259 -12.05 -8.51 -12.55
CA TRP A 259 -10.63 -8.64 -12.82
C TRP A 259 -10.31 -8.70 -14.32
N LYS A 260 -9.19 -8.09 -14.74
CA LYS A 260 -8.61 -8.28 -16.08
C LYS A 260 -7.32 -9.09 -15.96
N ASP A 261 -7.15 -10.12 -16.78
CA ASP A 261 -5.93 -10.95 -16.76
C ASP A 261 -4.67 -10.17 -17.13
N SER A 262 -4.82 -9.08 -17.90
CA SER A 262 -3.73 -8.16 -18.19
C SER A 262 -3.20 -7.43 -16.94
N TRP A 263 -3.89 -7.47 -15.79
CA TRP A 263 -3.42 -6.86 -14.56
C TRP A 263 -2.32 -7.67 -13.86
N SER A 264 -2.32 -9.00 -13.99
CA SER A 264 -1.42 -9.89 -13.26
C SER A 264 0.04 -9.91 -13.76
N ASN A 265 0.35 -9.21 -14.86
CA ASN A 265 1.65 -9.31 -15.54
C ASN A 265 2.35 -7.96 -15.76
N ASN A 266 1.90 -6.88 -15.13
CA ASN A 266 2.40 -5.54 -15.46
C ASN A 266 3.69 -5.14 -14.76
N LEU A 267 4.14 -5.89 -13.75
CA LEU A 267 5.35 -5.57 -13.01
C LEU A 267 6.41 -6.68 -13.11
N PRO A 268 7.70 -6.33 -13.09
CA PRO A 268 8.80 -7.30 -13.07
C PRO A 268 8.66 -8.31 -11.94
N GLN A 269 9.30 -9.47 -12.12
CA GLN A 269 9.18 -10.63 -11.24
C GLN A 269 9.47 -10.29 -9.76
N ASP A 270 10.31 -9.30 -9.51
CA ASP A 270 10.88 -9.05 -8.18
C ASP A 270 10.02 -8.12 -7.29
N TYR A 271 8.86 -7.65 -7.78
CA TYR A 271 7.99 -6.78 -7.00
C TYR A 271 6.83 -7.54 -6.35
N ASP A 272 6.68 -7.37 -5.05
CA ASP A 272 5.53 -7.85 -4.25
C ASP A 272 4.17 -7.32 -4.73
N TRP A 273 4.10 -6.50 -5.78
CA TRP A 273 2.90 -5.79 -6.22
C TRP A 273 2.34 -6.27 -7.58
N ARG A 274 2.69 -7.49 -8.03
CA ARG A 274 2.33 -7.96 -9.39
C ARG A 274 0.83 -7.94 -9.72
N ASP A 275 0.00 -8.32 -8.77
CA ASP A 275 -1.45 -8.33 -8.93
C ASP A 275 -2.04 -7.04 -8.39
N LEU A 276 -1.88 -5.94 -9.13
CA LEU A 276 -2.60 -4.71 -8.86
C LEU A 276 -3.63 -4.46 -9.97
N PRO A 277 -4.91 -4.22 -9.62
CA PRO A 277 -5.87 -3.78 -10.61
C PRO A 277 -5.41 -2.51 -11.30
N GLY A 278 -5.86 -2.36 -12.55
CA GLY A 278 -5.68 -1.12 -13.29
C GLY A 278 -6.52 0.02 -12.72
N TRP A 279 -6.28 1.21 -13.27
CA TRP A 279 -6.97 2.44 -12.88
C TRP A 279 -8.44 2.52 -13.30
N LYS A 280 -8.82 1.73 -14.30
CA LYS A 280 -10.16 1.76 -14.90
C LYS A 280 -10.89 0.45 -14.70
N TRP A 281 -12.20 0.56 -14.49
CA TRP A 281 -13.06 -0.60 -14.58
C TRP A 281 -13.00 -1.24 -15.97
N LYS A 282 -13.48 -2.48 -16.06
CA LYS A 282 -13.55 -3.19 -17.34
C LYS A 282 -14.49 -2.55 -18.35
N HIS A 283 -15.57 -1.95 -17.87
CA HIS A 283 -16.59 -1.31 -18.70
C HIS A 283 -16.28 0.16 -19.01
N GLU A 284 -15.36 0.80 -18.28
CA GLU A 284 -14.88 2.13 -18.65
C GLU A 284 -14.08 2.02 -19.94
N SER A 285 -14.47 2.77 -20.97
CA SER A 285 -13.90 2.72 -22.32
C SER A 285 -12.36 2.68 -22.26
N PRO A 286 -11.72 1.87 -23.14
CA PRO A 286 -10.29 1.65 -23.11
C PRO A 286 -9.59 2.98 -22.94
N SER A 287 -8.68 3.05 -21.97
CA SER A 287 -7.87 4.25 -21.79
C SER A 287 -7.30 4.58 -23.16
N PRO A 288 -7.56 5.78 -23.73
CA PRO A 288 -6.84 6.18 -24.91
C PRO A 288 -5.37 5.99 -24.58
N GLU A 289 -4.63 5.31 -25.46
CA GLU A 289 -3.21 5.11 -25.25
C GLU A 289 -2.57 6.46 -24.91
N PRO A 290 -1.64 6.51 -23.94
CA PRO A 290 -0.97 7.75 -23.64
C PRO A 290 -0.42 8.30 -24.96
N PRO A 291 -0.54 9.63 -25.20
CA PRO A 291 0.02 10.23 -26.40
C PRO A 291 1.44 9.72 -26.62
N ASP A 292 1.78 9.42 -27.89
CA ASP A 292 3.14 9.04 -28.23
C ASP A 292 4.07 10.10 -27.62
N PRO A 293 5.17 9.72 -26.93
CA PRO A 293 6.11 10.70 -26.42
C PRO A 293 6.58 11.71 -27.48
N ASN A 294 6.54 11.32 -28.76
CA ASN A 294 6.85 12.17 -29.91
C ASN A 294 5.74 13.18 -30.26
N ASP A 295 4.49 12.93 -29.86
CA ASP A 295 3.32 13.80 -30.12
C ASP A 295 3.12 14.85 -29.00
N MET A 296 4.02 14.91 -28.02
CA MET A 296 3.97 15.95 -27.00
C MET A 296 4.47 17.27 -27.57
N GLU A 297 3.55 18.10 -28.05
CA GLU A 297 3.84 19.48 -28.44
C GLU A 297 4.31 20.29 -27.21
N PHE A 298 5.63 20.48 -27.11
CA PHE A 298 6.21 21.44 -26.20
C PHE A 298 6.17 22.81 -26.87
N THR A 299 5.09 23.56 -26.64
CA THR A 299 5.09 24.98 -26.99
C THR A 299 6.29 25.65 -26.30
N PRO A 300 7.13 26.43 -27.02
CA PRO A 300 8.33 27.05 -26.46
C PRO A 300 8.07 27.88 -25.20
N VAL A 301 6.86 28.45 -25.06
CA VAL A 301 6.40 29.21 -23.90
C VAL A 301 6.46 28.40 -22.60
N THR A 302 6.12 27.11 -22.64
CA THR A 302 6.21 26.22 -21.47
C THR A 302 7.66 25.92 -21.05
N GLN A 303 8.62 25.99 -21.98
CA GLN A 303 10.05 25.81 -21.64
C GLN A 303 10.63 27.05 -20.95
N ALA A 304 10.24 28.25 -21.39
CA ALA A 304 10.68 29.50 -20.76
C ALA A 304 10.04 29.71 -19.37
N ALA A 305 8.75 29.39 -19.22
CA ALA A 305 8.05 29.50 -17.93
C ALA A 305 8.58 28.50 -16.88
N ALA A 306 8.87 27.25 -17.28
CA ALA A 306 9.46 26.27 -16.37
C ALA A 306 10.86 26.68 -15.87
N SER A 307 11.65 27.37 -16.71
CA SER A 307 12.93 27.94 -16.28
C SER A 307 12.77 29.18 -15.38
N ALA A 308 11.72 29.99 -15.56
CA ALA A 308 11.47 31.21 -14.79
C ALA A 308 10.84 30.92 -13.40
N ASP A 309 9.84 30.05 -13.33
CA ASP A 309 9.18 29.68 -12.06
C ASP A 309 10.15 28.96 -11.10
N TYR A 310 11.12 28.20 -11.65
CA TYR A 310 12.14 27.54 -10.85
C TYR A 310 13.25 28.48 -10.40
N ALA A 311 13.57 29.53 -11.17
CA ALA A 311 14.52 30.56 -10.76
C ALA A 311 13.96 31.48 -9.65
N SER A 312 12.62 31.63 -9.59
CA SER A 312 11.94 32.39 -8.55
C SER A 312 11.58 31.57 -7.30
N SER A 313 11.51 30.25 -7.40
CA SER A 313 11.29 29.32 -6.28
C SER A 313 12.63 28.84 -5.70
N SER A 314 13.49 29.76 -5.29
CA SER A 314 14.72 29.46 -4.55
C SER A 314 14.48 29.24 -3.05
N ASP A 315 13.22 29.26 -2.59
CA ASP A 315 12.87 28.57 -1.35
C ASP A 315 13.13 27.08 -1.58
N THR A 316 14.11 26.58 -0.84
CA THR A 316 14.65 25.23 -0.87
C THR A 316 13.55 24.18 -0.99
N PHE A 317 13.24 23.81 -2.23
CA PHE A 317 12.70 22.51 -2.56
C PHE A 317 13.82 21.52 -2.24
N GLU A 318 13.92 21.13 -0.96
CA GLU A 318 14.74 20.00 -0.54
C GLU A 318 14.18 18.77 -1.26
N TRP A 319 14.84 18.44 -2.37
CA TRP A 319 14.67 17.16 -3.01
C TRP A 319 14.80 16.08 -1.93
N PRO A 320 13.90 15.10 -1.84
CA PRO A 320 14.20 13.91 -1.07
C PRO A 320 15.38 13.22 -1.75
N HIS A 321 16.60 13.55 -1.29
CA HIS A 321 17.85 12.93 -1.74
C HIS A 321 17.78 11.39 -1.62
N ASN A 322 16.88 10.89 -0.78
CA ASN A 322 16.64 9.45 -0.56
C ASN A 322 15.89 8.75 -1.71
N LEU A 323 15.40 9.43 -2.75
CA LEU A 323 14.76 8.77 -3.91
C LEU A 323 15.80 8.26 -4.95
N PHE A 324 17.08 8.61 -4.81
CA PHE A 324 18.12 8.30 -5.80
C PHE A 324 19.21 7.30 -5.33
N ASP A 325 19.23 6.90 -4.05
CA ASP A 325 20.27 6.00 -3.51
C ASP A 325 20.08 4.51 -3.86
N GLY A 326 19.00 4.13 -4.53
CA GLY A 326 18.71 2.73 -4.89
C GLY A 326 19.38 2.21 -6.17
N LEU A 327 20.02 3.07 -6.98
CA LEU A 327 20.70 2.65 -8.22
C LEU A 327 22.14 3.16 -8.20
N GLY A 328 23.04 2.32 -7.69
CA GLY A 328 24.47 2.58 -7.59
C GLY A 328 25.15 2.91 -8.92
N ARG A 329 25.09 4.19 -9.31
CA ARG A 329 26.05 4.82 -10.22
C ARG A 329 26.52 6.12 -9.60
N ARG A 330 27.68 6.06 -8.93
CA ARG A 330 28.46 7.27 -8.63
C ARG A 330 28.91 7.90 -9.94
N PHE A 331 28.18 8.89 -10.42
CA PHE A 331 28.74 9.91 -11.29
C PHE A 331 29.05 11.12 -10.41
N ILE A 332 30.33 11.33 -10.11
CA ILE A 332 30.81 12.59 -9.58
C ILE A 332 30.75 13.58 -10.75
N SER A 333 29.63 14.29 -10.89
CA SER A 333 29.51 15.44 -11.79
C SER A 333 29.89 16.69 -11.01
N SER A 334 31.19 17.00 -11.00
CA SER A 334 31.63 18.36 -10.69
C SER A 334 31.31 19.22 -11.92
N CYS A 335 30.25 20.01 -11.87
CA CYS A 335 30.09 21.14 -12.78
C CYS A 335 31.10 22.22 -12.36
N PRO A 336 32.10 22.58 -13.18
CA PRO A 336 32.95 23.71 -12.86
C PRO A 336 32.11 24.98 -12.96
N LYS A 337 32.07 25.75 -11.86
CA LYS A 337 31.61 27.15 -11.88
C LYS A 337 32.47 27.89 -12.91
N ASN A 338 31.83 28.49 -13.90
CA ASN A 338 32.45 29.42 -14.85
C ASN A 338 33.13 30.56 -14.07
N GLN A 339 34.45 30.44 -13.85
CA GLN A 339 35.30 31.59 -13.61
C GLN A 339 35.67 32.15 -14.96
N ALA A 340 35.16 33.34 -15.25
CA ALA A 340 35.63 34.18 -16.34
C ALA A 340 37.15 34.32 -16.24
N ARG A 341 37.88 33.94 -17.30
CA ARG A 341 39.27 34.31 -17.51
C ARG A 341 39.36 35.42 -18.56
N PRO A 342 40.27 36.39 -18.35
CA PRO A 342 40.42 37.54 -19.24
C PRO A 342 41.14 37.18 -20.53
N GLU A 343 40.87 37.96 -21.57
CA GLU A 343 41.49 37.88 -22.87
C GLU A 343 43.01 37.98 -22.81
N GLY A 344 43.68 37.09 -23.55
CA GLY A 344 45.13 37.07 -23.65
C GLY A 344 45.57 36.28 -24.88
N SER A 345 45.72 37.02 -25.98
CA SER A 345 46.66 36.81 -27.09
C SER A 345 47.34 35.44 -27.21
N TRP A 346 47.00 34.70 -28.27
CA TRP A 346 47.88 33.67 -28.85
C TRP A 346 48.07 33.94 -30.33
N SER A 347 49.23 34.51 -30.65
CA SER A 347 49.86 34.39 -31.96
C SER A 347 50.79 33.19 -31.88
N SER A 348 50.57 32.18 -32.71
CA SER A 348 51.62 31.21 -33.07
C SER A 348 51.31 30.59 -34.43
N LYS A 349 52.18 30.92 -35.38
CA LYS A 349 52.39 30.25 -36.66
C LYS A 349 52.58 28.74 -36.44
N LEU A 350 51.93 27.93 -37.25
CA LEU A 350 52.38 26.57 -37.54
C LEU A 350 52.72 26.48 -39.02
N VAL A 351 54.00 26.21 -39.26
CA VAL A 351 54.61 25.86 -40.54
C VAL A 351 54.30 24.38 -40.79
N PHE A 352 53.80 24.06 -41.98
CA PHE A 352 53.79 22.70 -42.51
C PHE A 352 55.11 22.48 -43.27
N GLU A 353 55.87 21.45 -42.90
CA GLU A 353 56.87 20.83 -43.77
C GLU A 353 56.50 19.36 -43.95
N ASP A 354 56.59 18.92 -45.20
CA ASP A 354 56.30 17.59 -45.72
C ASP A 354 57.30 16.55 -45.20
N LEU A 355 56.81 15.31 -45.04
CA LEU A 355 57.45 14.06 -45.49
C LEU A 355 56.43 12.93 -45.59
#